data_AF-A0A5B8LH82-F1
#
_entry.id   AF-A0A5B8LH82-F1
#
_cell.length_a   1.000
_cell.length_b   1.000
_cell.length_c   1.000
_cell.angle_alpha   90.00
_cell.angle_beta   90.00
_cell.angle_gamma   90.00
#
_symmetry.space_group_name_H-M   'P 1'
#
loop_
_entity.id
_entity.type
_entity.pdbx_description
1 polymer ?
#
loop_
_entity_poly.entity_id
_entity_poly.type
_entity_poly.pdbx_seq_one_letter_code
_entity_poly.pdbx_strand_id
1 'polypeptide(L)'
;MSGGSTIVDLRVSDVDFGVSPAAESADRAVVTPVDDAEPLELEQYAEPIDEPGPALELDEYEVPSSIAGKVWGTVLILLALGWIGFFGYFAAPIFLAVPQPLAISITSTLGLITMPLILLGVVWLIARRSSKAEARRFNATALSMRVEAEHLQNVIAAMTNTIEANRLALGDQITSMMAAASGMAEQIANAHDQAAALDAAARTAEDKLNVLLATLPKAHADTDSLAAKIEATGLTASERAAALDAQIVALTERGKEADALTSGAAERLAANIARMEATSETAGARLESVTATMSETVDGLLDRTASAVDEARKGITTQGDAMLAMLSANQASLDRTATDSASALADRIAEIEAVVNRVSEVLNNGQAQVDALTQSIQDSHGSAERFAGEAAPQLLDSLMRIRDTANAAADHAREAIERIVPDAGTAIEAAGKEALEKSLAAIADAQTAAAASATEASDKLNEQMRAIADASGHIEARLADTSDADGFARRVSLLIESLQSAAIDLSAIYAADVPDKSWAAYLRGDRGAFSRRAVKLVGPGELRAIAQAYENDYTMRDHINRYIHDFEAMLRAVLAQRDSAPIGVTLLSSDMGKLYVALAQAIERLRT
;
A
#
# COMPACT_ATOMS: atom_id res chain seq x y z
N MET A 1 -41.69 -24.01 -20.28
CA MET A 1 -41.00 -24.34 -21.55
C MET A 1 -39.60 -23.74 -21.43
N SER A 2 -38.63 -24.47 -20.87
CA SER A 2 -37.62 -25.30 -21.59
C SER A 2 -36.82 -24.45 -22.58
N GLY A 3 -35.50 -24.25 -22.52
CA GLY A 3 -34.43 -24.97 -21.82
C GLY A 3 -33.27 -25.25 -22.81
N GLY A 4 -32.01 -25.05 -22.37
CA GLY A 4 -30.76 -25.53 -23.01
C GLY A 4 -30.24 -24.70 -24.19
N SER A 5 -28.95 -24.56 -24.51
CA SER A 5 -27.69 -25.26 -24.18
C SER A 5 -26.54 -24.32 -24.63
N THR A 6 -25.53 -23.93 -23.83
CA THR A 6 -24.33 -24.65 -23.30
C THR A 6 -23.24 -24.95 -24.36
N ILE A 7 -22.15 -24.16 -24.26
CA ILE A 7 -20.68 -24.47 -24.31
C ILE A 7 -20.07 -25.12 -25.57
N VAL A 8 -18.97 -24.53 -26.11
CA VAL A 8 -17.62 -25.13 -26.20
C VAL A 8 -16.56 -24.02 -26.36
N ASP A 9 -15.61 -24.01 -25.41
CA ASP A 9 -14.30 -23.36 -25.40
C ASP A 9 -13.26 -24.36 -25.94
N LEU A 10 -12.19 -23.91 -26.62
CA LEU A 10 -10.95 -24.67 -26.81
C LEU A 10 -9.78 -23.73 -27.24
N ARG A 11 -8.96 -23.36 -26.24
CA ARG A 11 -7.48 -23.49 -26.14
C ARG A 11 -6.62 -23.36 -27.42
N VAL A 12 -5.67 -22.42 -27.51
CA VAL A 12 -4.34 -22.27 -26.83
C VAL A 12 -3.17 -22.83 -27.65
N SER A 13 -2.07 -22.07 -27.63
CA SER A 13 -0.65 -22.40 -27.95
C SER A 13 -0.32 -22.62 -29.42
N ASP A 14 0.88 -22.38 -29.93
CA ASP A 14 2.17 -21.73 -29.60
C ASP A 14 3.01 -22.17 -30.82
N VAL A 15 3.86 -21.34 -31.43
CA VAL A 15 5.22 -21.73 -31.84
C VAL A 15 6.06 -20.46 -32.13
N ASP A 16 7.12 -20.45 -31.36
CA ASP A 16 8.32 -19.62 -31.22
C ASP A 16 9.31 -19.67 -32.42
N PHE A 17 10.06 -18.58 -32.61
CA PHE A 17 11.55 -18.50 -32.55
C PHE A 17 12.12 -17.40 -33.44
N GLY A 18 12.82 -16.45 -32.79
CA GLY A 18 13.53 -15.34 -33.42
C GLY A 18 14.90 -15.69 -33.97
N VAL A 19 15.56 -14.69 -34.57
CA VAL A 19 17.00 -14.34 -34.45
C VAL A 19 17.20 -12.95 -35.09
N SER A 20 17.81 -12.03 -34.35
CA SER A 20 18.49 -10.79 -34.82
C SER A 20 20.02 -11.05 -34.74
N PRO A 21 20.98 -10.24 -35.27
CA PRO A 21 20.92 -8.88 -35.81
C PRO A 21 21.83 -8.60 -37.04
N ALA A 22 21.79 -7.38 -37.60
CA ALA A 22 22.95 -6.47 -37.78
C ALA A 22 22.81 -5.51 -38.98
N ALA A 23 23.25 -4.28 -38.72
CA ALA A 23 23.70 -3.21 -39.63
C ALA A 23 22.63 -2.43 -40.41
N GLU A 24 22.68 -1.11 -40.56
CA GLU A 24 23.53 -0.02 -40.02
C GLU A 24 23.05 1.26 -40.72
N SER A 25 22.97 2.39 -39.99
CA SER A 25 22.93 3.79 -40.52
C SER A 25 21.72 4.19 -41.39
N ALA A 26 21.24 5.42 -41.52
CA ALA A 26 21.53 6.76 -41.00
C ALA A 26 20.17 7.50 -41.13
N ASP A 27 19.70 8.15 -40.07
CA ASP A 27 19.78 9.60 -39.86
C ASP A 27 18.81 10.46 -40.70
N ARG A 28 18.16 11.38 -39.99
CA ARG A 28 17.17 12.34 -40.45
C ARG A 28 17.84 13.51 -41.16
N ALA A 29 17.24 13.97 -42.26
CA ALA A 29 17.28 15.37 -42.68
C ALA A 29 15.90 15.70 -43.26
N VAL A 30 15.05 16.44 -42.54
CA VAL A 30 14.94 17.91 -42.55
C VAL A 30 14.75 18.42 -43.98
N VAL A 31 13.50 18.76 -44.28
CA VAL A 31 13.07 19.50 -45.47
C VAL A 31 13.40 20.99 -45.27
N THR A 32 14.13 21.56 -46.22
CA THR A 32 14.21 23.02 -46.45
C THR A 32 13.90 23.30 -47.92
N PRO A 33 13.29 24.46 -48.25
CA PRO A 33 12.67 24.74 -49.53
C PRO A 33 13.71 25.15 -50.59
N VAL A 34 13.42 24.84 -51.86
CA VAL A 34 14.18 25.31 -53.02
C VAL A 34 13.26 26.20 -53.84
N ASP A 35 13.64 27.48 -53.91
CA ASP A 35 13.23 28.47 -54.90
C ASP A 35 14.26 28.46 -56.05
N ASP A 36 13.87 29.01 -57.19
CA ASP A 36 14.67 29.29 -58.40
C ASP A 36 14.93 28.14 -59.40
N ALA A 37 14.16 28.14 -60.49
CA ALA A 37 14.57 27.57 -61.78
C ALA A 37 14.21 28.54 -62.93
N GLU A 38 15.24 28.89 -63.70
CA GLU A 38 15.30 29.86 -64.79
C GLU A 38 14.40 29.55 -66.02
N PRO A 39 14.05 30.56 -66.84
CA PRO A 39 13.24 30.39 -68.03
C PRO A 39 14.05 29.86 -69.23
N LEU A 40 13.51 28.83 -69.89
CA LEU A 40 14.07 28.26 -71.12
C LEU A 40 13.73 29.13 -72.35
N GLU A 41 14.76 29.71 -72.96
CA GLU A 41 14.73 30.35 -74.28
C GLU A 41 14.57 29.27 -75.39
N LEU A 42 13.67 29.52 -76.34
CA LEU A 42 13.48 28.69 -77.54
C LEU A 42 14.04 29.42 -78.77
N GLU A 43 15.16 28.89 -79.28
CA GLU A 43 15.88 29.35 -80.44
C GLU A 43 15.33 28.71 -81.74
N GLN A 44 14.65 29.55 -82.53
CA GLN A 44 14.65 29.70 -83.99
C GLN A 44 14.93 28.49 -84.94
N TYR A 45 13.97 28.24 -85.85
CA TYR A 45 14.25 27.81 -87.23
C TYR A 45 13.42 28.66 -88.20
N ALA A 46 14.10 29.49 -89.00
CA ALA A 46 13.53 30.25 -90.11
C ALA A 46 14.39 30.01 -91.36
N GLU A 47 13.77 29.54 -92.44
CA GLU A 47 14.38 29.46 -93.79
C GLU A 47 14.14 30.78 -94.57
N PRO A 48 15.13 31.29 -95.33
CA PRO A 48 14.99 32.47 -96.17
C PRO A 48 14.61 32.12 -97.62
N ILE A 49 13.77 32.95 -98.27
CA ILE A 49 13.45 32.88 -99.71
C ILE A 49 13.98 34.15 -100.40
N ASP A 50 14.67 33.91 -101.52
CA ASP A 50 15.48 34.81 -102.37
C ASP A 50 14.69 35.75 -103.32
N GLU A 51 15.45 36.71 -103.87
CA GLU A 51 15.27 37.88 -104.76
C GLU A 51 14.42 37.83 -106.08
N PRO A 52 14.21 38.98 -106.80
CA PRO A 52 13.11 39.26 -107.74
C PRO A 52 13.41 39.05 -109.25
N GLY A 53 12.36 38.98 -110.10
CA GLY A 53 12.44 38.85 -111.58
C GLY A 53 12.15 40.14 -112.39
N PRO A 54 12.59 40.26 -113.66
CA PRO A 54 12.85 41.55 -114.34
C PRO A 54 11.66 42.16 -115.11
N ALA A 55 11.72 43.49 -115.29
CA ALA A 55 10.78 44.33 -116.04
C ALA A 55 11.01 44.30 -117.57
N LEU A 56 9.93 44.39 -118.36
CA LEU A 56 9.95 44.47 -119.84
C LEU A 56 9.52 45.88 -120.31
N GLU A 57 10.43 46.61 -120.94
CA GLU A 57 10.20 47.86 -121.69
C GLU A 57 9.64 47.57 -123.10
N LEU A 58 8.72 48.40 -123.61
CA LEU A 58 8.17 48.32 -124.97
C LEU A 58 8.41 49.65 -125.71
N ASP A 59 9.21 49.59 -126.78
CA ASP A 59 9.57 50.71 -127.67
C ASP A 59 8.40 51.21 -128.57
N GLU A 60 8.36 52.52 -128.80
CA GLU A 60 7.38 53.27 -129.59
C GLU A 60 7.79 53.36 -131.08
N TYR A 61 6.85 53.15 -132.02
CA TYR A 61 7.14 53.06 -133.47
C TYR A 61 6.55 54.23 -134.28
N GLU A 62 7.41 55.07 -134.88
CA GLU A 62 7.07 56.19 -135.78
C GLU A 62 6.74 55.77 -137.23
N VAL A 63 5.93 56.57 -137.93
CA VAL A 63 5.43 56.32 -139.30
C VAL A 63 6.11 57.25 -140.33
N PRO A 64 6.60 56.76 -141.50
CA PRO A 64 7.14 57.63 -142.55
C PRO A 64 6.11 57.96 -143.65
N SER A 65 6.17 59.20 -144.18
CA SER A 65 5.37 59.66 -145.33
C SER A 65 6.17 59.58 -146.64
N SER A 66 5.56 59.06 -147.73
CA SER A 66 6.28 58.79 -148.98
C SER A 66 6.32 60.00 -149.91
N ILE A 67 7.54 60.50 -150.15
CA ILE A 67 7.93 61.64 -151.00
C ILE A 67 7.70 61.38 -152.51
N ALA A 68 7.55 60.12 -152.92
CA ALA A 68 7.48 59.69 -154.32
C ALA A 68 6.31 60.29 -155.13
N GLY A 69 5.19 60.61 -154.48
CA GLY A 69 4.00 61.14 -155.15
C GLY A 69 4.15 62.57 -155.69
N LYS A 70 5.01 63.39 -155.06
CA LYS A 70 5.20 64.79 -155.48
C LYS A 70 6.09 64.89 -156.73
N VAL A 71 7.06 63.99 -156.90
CA VAL A 71 8.04 64.03 -158.00
C VAL A 71 7.41 63.65 -159.35
N TRP A 72 6.54 62.63 -159.38
CA TRP A 72 5.89 62.22 -160.63
C TRP A 72 4.88 63.24 -161.16
N GLY A 73 4.23 64.00 -160.28
CA GLY A 73 3.27 65.04 -160.67
C GLY A 73 3.93 66.21 -161.40
N THR A 74 5.12 66.63 -160.95
CA THR A 74 5.84 67.75 -161.58
C THR A 74 6.39 67.39 -162.96
N VAL A 75 6.87 66.15 -163.15
CA VAL A 75 7.36 65.68 -164.46
C VAL A 75 6.25 65.70 -165.53
N LEU A 76 5.04 65.23 -165.19
CA LEU A 76 3.92 65.18 -166.14
C LEU A 76 3.43 66.59 -166.56
N ILE A 77 3.47 67.56 -165.65
CA ILE A 77 3.07 68.96 -165.94
C ILE A 77 4.09 69.62 -166.90
N LEU A 78 5.38 69.39 -166.69
CA LEU A 78 6.42 69.90 -167.58
C LEU A 78 6.29 69.31 -169.00
N LEU A 79 5.95 68.03 -169.10
CA LEU A 79 5.74 67.33 -170.37
C LEU A 79 4.53 67.91 -171.14
N ALA A 80 3.44 68.24 -170.44
CA ALA A 80 2.27 68.90 -171.02
C ALA A 80 2.58 70.32 -171.53
N LEU A 81 3.33 71.13 -170.77
CA LEU A 81 3.74 72.48 -171.18
C LEU A 81 4.68 72.45 -172.40
N GLY A 82 5.62 71.51 -172.44
CA GLY A 82 6.51 71.32 -173.59
C GLY A 82 5.75 70.99 -174.88
N TRP A 83 4.71 70.17 -174.79
CA TRP A 83 3.87 69.80 -175.93
C TRP A 83 3.12 71.00 -176.54
N ILE A 84 2.55 71.86 -175.69
CA ILE A 84 1.81 73.06 -176.14
C ILE A 84 2.74 74.03 -176.88
N GLY A 85 3.98 74.22 -176.38
CA GLY A 85 4.98 75.07 -177.03
C GLY A 85 5.46 74.54 -178.39
N PHE A 86 5.75 73.22 -178.48
CA PHE A 86 6.19 72.58 -179.73
C PHE A 86 5.16 72.71 -180.85
N PHE A 87 3.87 72.51 -180.54
CA PHE A 87 2.80 72.62 -181.52
C PHE A 87 2.64 74.05 -182.06
N GLY A 88 2.75 75.07 -181.20
CA GLY A 88 2.64 76.47 -181.61
C GLY A 88 3.72 76.89 -182.61
N TYR A 89 4.97 76.42 -182.41
CA TYR A 89 6.08 76.70 -183.33
C TYR A 89 5.90 76.00 -184.68
N PHE A 90 5.51 74.73 -184.68
CA PHE A 90 5.33 73.94 -185.90
C PHE A 90 4.16 74.45 -186.77
N ALA A 91 3.11 74.97 -186.15
CA ALA A 91 1.92 75.47 -186.85
C ALA A 91 2.07 76.90 -187.40
N ALA A 92 3.03 77.70 -186.91
CA ALA A 92 3.21 79.10 -187.30
C ALA A 92 3.31 79.35 -188.83
N PRO A 93 4.12 78.60 -189.61
CA PRO A 93 4.22 78.84 -191.06
C PRO A 93 2.95 78.47 -191.83
N ILE A 94 2.13 77.53 -191.29
CA ILE A 94 0.85 77.11 -191.90
C ILE A 94 -0.16 78.26 -191.85
N PHE A 95 -0.14 79.06 -190.78
CA PHE A 95 -1.07 80.19 -190.63
C PHE A 95 -0.66 81.43 -191.42
N LEU A 96 0.63 81.58 -191.77
CA LEU A 96 1.16 82.80 -192.40
C LEU A 96 1.14 82.78 -193.94
N ALA A 97 0.97 81.63 -194.59
CA ALA A 97 1.06 81.50 -196.05
C ALA A 97 -0.32 81.37 -196.74
N VAL A 98 -0.78 82.49 -197.33
CA VAL A 98 -1.77 82.65 -198.42
C VAL A 98 -3.24 82.22 -198.13
N PRO A 99 -4.28 82.99 -198.55
CA PRO A 99 -5.62 82.89 -197.96
C PRO A 99 -6.53 81.96 -198.75
N GLN A 100 -7.01 80.87 -198.15
CA GLN A 100 -8.11 80.04 -198.67
C GLN A 100 -8.92 79.44 -197.48
N PRO A 101 -10.20 79.05 -197.69
CA PRO A 101 -11.31 79.48 -196.82
C PRO A 101 -11.47 78.76 -195.47
N LEU A 102 -12.01 79.55 -194.54
CA LEU A 102 -11.94 79.50 -193.06
C LEU A 102 -12.75 78.43 -192.30
N ALA A 103 -13.47 77.51 -192.95
CA ALA A 103 -14.46 76.69 -192.22
C ALA A 103 -14.01 75.28 -191.83
N ILE A 104 -13.10 74.63 -192.58
CA ILE A 104 -12.82 73.19 -192.38
C ILE A 104 -11.59 72.93 -191.47
N SER A 105 -10.66 73.89 -191.37
CA SER A 105 -9.36 73.69 -190.70
C SER A 105 -9.35 73.92 -189.18
N ILE A 106 -10.32 74.63 -188.61
CA ILE A 106 -10.34 74.95 -187.17
C ILE A 106 -10.71 73.70 -186.34
N THR A 107 -11.67 72.89 -186.79
CA THR A 107 -12.11 71.69 -186.06
C THR A 107 -11.04 70.61 -186.02
N SER A 108 -10.30 70.40 -187.12
CA SER A 108 -9.21 69.41 -187.17
C SER A 108 -8.02 69.78 -186.29
N THR A 109 -7.74 71.08 -186.11
CA THR A 109 -6.58 71.54 -185.32
C THR A 109 -6.83 71.47 -183.82
N LEU A 110 -8.05 71.75 -183.34
CA LEU A 110 -8.41 71.60 -181.91
C LEU A 110 -8.41 70.14 -181.42
N GLY A 111 -8.77 69.19 -182.30
CA GLY A 111 -8.73 67.76 -181.97
C GLY A 111 -7.31 67.23 -181.74
N LEU A 112 -6.32 67.75 -182.48
CA LEU A 112 -4.94 67.27 -182.37
C LEU A 112 -4.26 67.74 -181.06
N ILE A 113 -4.65 68.91 -180.55
CA ILE A 113 -4.08 69.47 -179.30
C ILE A 113 -4.60 68.73 -178.07
N THR A 114 -5.86 68.30 -178.06
CA THR A 114 -6.53 67.76 -176.86
C THR A 114 -6.23 66.29 -176.58
N MET A 115 -5.94 65.49 -177.62
CA MET A 115 -5.72 64.03 -177.49
C MET A 115 -4.56 63.64 -176.56
N PRO A 116 -3.34 64.22 -176.67
CA PRO A 116 -2.20 63.84 -175.83
C PRO A 116 -2.35 64.27 -174.36
N LEU A 117 -3.06 65.37 -174.10
CA LEU A 117 -3.28 65.89 -172.75
C LEU A 117 -4.21 64.99 -171.93
N ILE A 118 -5.23 64.40 -172.57
CA ILE A 118 -6.13 63.43 -171.92
C ILE A 118 -5.35 62.16 -171.53
N LEU A 119 -4.43 61.70 -172.38
CA LEU A 119 -3.65 60.49 -172.13
C LEU A 119 -2.70 60.66 -170.93
N LEU A 120 -2.04 61.82 -170.81
CA LEU A 120 -1.26 62.18 -169.62
C LEU A 120 -2.11 62.21 -168.33
N GLY A 121 -3.36 62.68 -168.41
CA GLY A 121 -4.30 62.68 -167.29
C GLY A 121 -4.73 61.27 -166.85
N VAL A 122 -4.93 60.36 -167.80
CA VAL A 122 -5.26 58.94 -167.51
C VAL A 122 -4.09 58.22 -166.86
N VAL A 123 -2.85 58.46 -167.33
CA VAL A 123 -1.63 57.88 -166.73
C VAL A 123 -1.47 58.33 -165.27
N TRP A 124 -1.77 59.60 -164.96
CA TRP A 124 -1.74 60.11 -163.59
C TRP A 124 -2.75 59.42 -162.67
N LEU A 125 -3.96 59.11 -163.16
CA LEU A 125 -5.01 58.44 -162.40
C LEU A 125 -4.69 56.97 -162.09
N ILE A 126 -4.03 56.26 -163.01
CA ILE A 126 -3.63 54.85 -162.80
C ILE A 126 -2.47 54.76 -161.82
N ALA A 127 -1.48 55.66 -161.90
CA ALA A 127 -0.33 55.68 -160.99
C ALA A 127 -0.72 55.88 -159.51
N ARG A 128 -1.87 56.53 -159.25
CA ARG A 128 -2.35 56.77 -157.88
C ARG A 128 -3.14 55.60 -157.28
N ARG A 129 -3.57 54.61 -158.08
CA ARG A 129 -4.57 53.61 -157.67
C ARG A 129 -4.05 52.17 -157.52
N SER A 130 -2.79 51.98 -157.12
CA SER A 130 -2.38 50.74 -156.49
C SER A 130 -1.12 50.97 -155.66
N SER A 131 -1.10 50.55 -154.38
CA SER A 131 0.08 50.03 -153.67
C SER A 131 -0.03 50.17 -152.14
N LYS A 132 -0.13 49.00 -151.49
CA LYS A 132 0.51 48.62 -150.21
C LYS A 132 0.02 49.19 -148.87
N ALA A 133 -0.88 50.16 -148.81
CA ALA A 133 -1.44 50.63 -147.52
C ALA A 133 -2.56 49.73 -146.98
N GLU A 134 -3.47 49.25 -147.84
CA GLU A 134 -4.63 48.45 -147.42
C GLU A 134 -4.29 47.00 -147.06
N ALA A 135 -3.29 46.38 -147.71
CA ALA A 135 -2.90 45.00 -147.42
C ALA A 135 -2.13 44.84 -146.09
N ARG A 136 -1.47 45.89 -145.57
CA ARG A 136 -0.78 45.85 -144.27
C ARG A 136 -1.71 46.02 -143.08
N ARG A 137 -2.80 46.78 -143.25
CA ARG A 137 -3.76 47.03 -142.16
C ARG A 137 -4.54 45.77 -141.76
N PHE A 138 -4.86 44.90 -142.71
CA PHE A 138 -5.54 43.62 -142.43
C PHE A 138 -4.67 42.56 -141.74
N ASN A 139 -3.35 42.55 -141.99
CA ASN A 139 -2.46 41.59 -141.33
C ASN A 139 -2.19 41.99 -139.86
N ALA A 140 -2.07 43.29 -139.58
CA ALA A 140 -1.90 43.80 -138.23
C ALA A 140 -3.11 43.50 -137.32
N THR A 141 -4.35 43.60 -137.82
CA THR A 141 -5.56 43.27 -137.06
C THR A 141 -5.71 41.76 -136.79
N ALA A 142 -5.24 40.90 -137.70
CA ALA A 142 -5.30 39.45 -137.49
C ALA A 142 -4.31 38.94 -136.43
N LEU A 143 -3.16 39.60 -136.28
CA LEU A 143 -2.18 39.29 -135.23
C LEU A 143 -2.62 39.81 -133.86
N SER A 144 -3.22 41.01 -133.78
CA SER A 144 -3.74 41.53 -132.51
C SER A 144 -4.86 40.67 -131.94
N MET A 145 -5.74 40.12 -132.79
CA MET A 145 -6.79 39.18 -132.34
C MET A 145 -6.25 37.83 -131.83
N ARG A 146 -5.06 37.40 -132.29
CA ARG A 146 -4.47 36.11 -131.87
C ARG A 146 -3.80 36.21 -130.50
N VAL A 147 -3.13 37.33 -130.24
CA VAL A 147 -2.53 37.64 -128.92
C VAL A 147 -3.62 37.87 -127.87
N GLU A 148 -4.72 38.54 -128.24
CA GLU A 148 -5.86 38.76 -127.34
C GLU A 148 -6.56 37.43 -126.95
N ALA A 149 -6.65 36.48 -127.88
CA ALA A 149 -7.24 35.16 -127.62
C ALA A 149 -6.38 34.29 -126.68
N GLU A 150 -5.06 34.30 -126.82
CA GLU A 150 -4.15 33.59 -125.90
C GLU A 150 -4.15 34.21 -124.50
N HIS A 151 -4.25 35.54 -124.39
CA HIS A 151 -4.35 36.23 -123.10
C HIS A 151 -5.64 35.84 -122.36
N LEU A 152 -6.79 35.82 -123.05
CA LEU A 152 -8.06 35.37 -122.47
C LEU A 152 -8.02 33.91 -121.99
N GLN A 153 -7.36 33.03 -122.73
CA GLN A 153 -7.25 31.61 -122.35
C GLN A 153 -6.37 31.39 -121.12
N ASN A 154 -5.28 32.14 -121.00
CA ASN A 154 -4.40 32.12 -119.82
C ASN A 154 -5.11 32.67 -118.57
N VAL A 155 -5.93 33.71 -118.70
CA VAL A 155 -6.71 34.27 -117.58
C VAL A 155 -7.77 33.28 -117.09
N ILE A 156 -8.46 32.58 -117.99
CA ILE A 156 -9.45 31.57 -117.60
C ILE A 156 -8.78 30.39 -116.88
N ALA A 157 -7.64 29.90 -117.39
CA ALA A 157 -6.88 28.83 -116.73
C ALA A 157 -6.39 29.26 -115.32
N ALA A 158 -5.94 30.50 -115.17
CA ALA A 158 -5.55 31.07 -113.88
C ALA A 158 -6.74 31.18 -112.90
N MET A 159 -7.93 31.60 -113.37
CA MET A 159 -9.15 31.64 -112.56
C MET A 159 -9.62 30.25 -112.13
N THR A 160 -9.54 29.24 -113.00
CA THR A 160 -9.93 27.87 -112.63
C THR A 160 -9.01 27.31 -111.55
N ASN A 161 -7.70 27.52 -111.67
CA ASN A 161 -6.74 27.06 -110.65
C ASN A 161 -6.92 27.79 -109.31
N THR A 162 -7.21 29.09 -109.31
CA THR A 162 -7.47 29.84 -108.06
C THR A 162 -8.80 29.47 -107.41
N ILE A 163 -9.84 29.14 -108.19
CA ILE A 163 -11.10 28.65 -107.64
C ILE A 163 -10.92 27.27 -106.99
N GLU A 164 -10.18 26.36 -107.62
CA GLU A 164 -9.93 25.02 -107.05
C GLU A 164 -9.07 25.11 -105.78
N ALA A 165 -8.03 25.96 -105.79
CA ALA A 165 -7.23 26.25 -104.61
C ALA A 165 -8.06 26.88 -103.47
N ASN A 166 -8.96 27.81 -103.78
CA ASN A 166 -9.88 28.38 -102.80
C ASN A 166 -10.88 27.35 -102.24
N ARG A 167 -11.34 26.38 -103.03
CA ARG A 167 -12.24 25.32 -102.53
C ARG A 167 -11.54 24.38 -101.56
N LEU A 168 -10.28 24.02 -101.83
CA LEU A 168 -9.48 23.21 -100.93
C LEU A 168 -9.16 23.96 -99.63
N ALA A 169 -8.74 25.22 -99.72
CA ALA A 169 -8.47 26.05 -98.55
C ALA A 169 -9.72 26.27 -97.67
N LEU A 170 -10.90 26.49 -98.28
CA LEU A 170 -12.17 26.56 -97.55
C LEU A 170 -12.55 25.23 -96.89
N GLY A 171 -12.25 24.10 -97.52
CA GLY A 171 -12.43 22.77 -96.93
C GLY A 171 -11.61 22.59 -95.65
N ASP A 172 -10.31 22.89 -95.73
CA ASP A 172 -9.41 22.80 -94.57
C ASP A 172 -9.77 23.78 -93.46
N GLN A 173 -10.22 25.00 -93.81
CA GLN A 173 -10.68 25.99 -92.85
C GLN A 173 -11.94 25.52 -92.10
N ILE A 174 -12.90 24.90 -92.80
CA ILE A 174 -14.11 24.35 -92.17
C ILE A 174 -13.77 23.19 -91.22
N THR A 175 -12.83 22.32 -91.59
CA THR A 175 -12.41 21.20 -90.74
C THR A 175 -11.67 21.68 -89.49
N SER A 176 -10.75 22.64 -89.61
CA SER A 176 -10.06 23.22 -88.45
C SER A 176 -11.01 23.98 -87.52
N MET A 177 -12.01 24.66 -88.07
CA MET A 177 -13.05 25.35 -87.29
C MET A 177 -13.98 24.37 -86.56
N MET A 178 -14.32 23.22 -87.15
CA MET A 178 -15.07 22.16 -86.45
C MET A 178 -14.26 21.49 -85.33
N ALA A 179 -12.96 21.23 -85.56
CA ALA A 179 -12.08 20.71 -84.51
C ALA A 179 -11.93 21.70 -83.34
N ALA A 180 -11.77 22.99 -83.63
CA ALA A 180 -11.74 24.04 -82.62
C ALA A 180 -13.08 24.17 -81.87
N ALA A 181 -14.22 24.08 -82.56
CA ALA A 181 -15.54 24.11 -81.92
C ALA A 181 -15.76 22.89 -81.01
N SER A 182 -15.29 21.70 -81.41
CA SER A 182 -15.34 20.49 -80.58
C SER A 182 -14.46 20.63 -79.34
N GLY A 183 -13.23 21.15 -79.49
CA GLY A 183 -12.34 21.40 -78.35
C GLY A 183 -12.89 22.45 -77.38
N MET A 184 -13.56 23.48 -77.90
CA MET A 184 -14.20 24.51 -77.08
C MET A 184 -15.43 23.97 -76.33
N ALA A 185 -16.22 23.09 -76.96
CA ALA A 185 -17.35 22.42 -76.31
C ALA A 185 -16.88 21.50 -75.17
N GLU A 186 -15.79 20.77 -75.37
CA GLU A 186 -15.17 19.92 -74.33
C GLU A 186 -14.60 20.76 -73.17
N GLN A 187 -13.97 21.90 -73.48
CA GLN A 187 -13.47 22.83 -72.46
C GLN A 187 -14.59 23.50 -71.65
N ILE A 188 -15.73 23.83 -72.28
CA ILE A 188 -16.92 24.35 -71.59
C ILE A 188 -17.55 23.29 -70.69
N ALA A 189 -17.60 22.03 -71.12
CA ALA A 189 -18.08 20.93 -70.28
C ALA A 189 -17.20 20.73 -69.03
N ASN A 190 -15.89 20.71 -69.20
CA ASN A 190 -14.94 20.60 -68.08
C ASN A 190 -15.04 21.80 -67.12
N ALA A 191 -15.23 23.02 -67.63
CA ALA A 191 -15.44 24.19 -66.80
C ALA A 191 -16.76 24.13 -66.01
N HIS A 192 -17.80 23.55 -66.58
CA HIS A 192 -19.09 23.35 -65.91
C HIS A 192 -18.98 22.34 -64.76
N ASP A 193 -18.28 21.23 -64.99
CA ASP A 193 -18.04 20.21 -63.96
C ASP A 193 -17.17 20.76 -62.81
N GLN A 194 -16.15 21.55 -63.13
CA GLN A 194 -15.33 22.23 -62.11
C GLN A 194 -16.14 23.26 -61.30
N ALA A 195 -17.02 24.03 -61.96
CA ALA A 195 -17.90 24.97 -61.27
C ALA A 195 -18.90 24.25 -60.35
N ALA A 196 -19.45 23.12 -60.77
CA ALA A 196 -20.34 22.29 -59.96
C ALA A 196 -19.62 21.67 -58.75
N ALA A 197 -18.39 21.18 -58.94
CA ALA A 197 -17.56 20.66 -57.86
C ALA A 197 -17.20 21.75 -56.83
N LEU A 198 -16.91 22.98 -57.30
CA LEU A 198 -16.62 24.12 -56.44
C LEU A 198 -17.85 24.55 -55.62
N ASP A 199 -19.04 24.58 -56.22
CA ASP A 199 -20.30 24.88 -55.51
C ASP A 199 -20.60 23.83 -54.43
N ALA A 200 -20.41 22.54 -54.74
CA ALA A 200 -20.58 21.46 -53.78
C ALA A 200 -19.59 21.54 -52.62
N ALA A 201 -18.32 21.88 -52.90
CA ALA A 201 -17.29 22.08 -51.88
C ALA A 201 -17.60 23.30 -50.99
N ALA A 202 -18.07 24.41 -51.58
CA ALA A 202 -18.45 25.62 -50.87
C ALA A 202 -19.63 25.35 -49.91
N ARG A 203 -20.68 24.66 -50.36
CA ARG A 203 -21.82 24.26 -49.50
C ARG A 203 -21.37 23.35 -48.37
N THR A 204 -20.50 22.39 -48.64
CA THR A 204 -19.97 21.50 -47.60
C THR A 204 -19.14 22.26 -46.56
N ALA A 205 -18.37 23.27 -47.00
CA ALA A 205 -17.61 24.13 -46.10
C ALA A 205 -18.53 25.03 -45.27
N GLU A 206 -19.60 25.57 -45.87
CA GLU A 206 -20.62 26.36 -45.18
C GLU A 206 -21.35 25.53 -44.12
N ASP A 207 -21.77 24.30 -44.44
CA ASP A 207 -22.40 23.38 -43.50
C ASP A 207 -21.47 23.05 -42.32
N LYS A 208 -20.19 22.75 -42.60
CA LYS A 208 -19.20 22.48 -41.55
C LYS A 208 -18.95 23.72 -40.68
N LEU A 209 -18.86 24.91 -41.28
CA LEU A 209 -18.69 26.15 -40.55
C LEU A 209 -19.92 26.45 -39.66
N ASN A 210 -21.13 26.21 -40.16
CA ASN A 210 -22.36 26.35 -39.38
C ASN A 210 -22.39 25.36 -38.20
N VAL A 211 -21.94 24.12 -38.39
CA VAL A 211 -21.79 23.15 -37.29
C VAL A 211 -20.74 23.60 -36.28
N LEU A 212 -19.58 24.12 -36.73
CA LEU A 212 -18.54 24.65 -35.84
C LEU A 212 -19.04 25.86 -35.04
N LEU A 213 -19.75 26.79 -35.68
CA LEU A 213 -20.34 27.95 -35.02
C LEU A 213 -21.45 27.55 -34.04
N ALA A 214 -22.22 26.50 -34.34
CA ALA A 214 -23.23 25.97 -33.43
C ALA A 214 -22.62 25.20 -32.25
N THR A 215 -21.43 24.61 -32.41
CA THR A 215 -20.76 23.82 -31.36
C THR A 215 -19.80 24.63 -30.49
N LEU A 216 -19.32 25.80 -30.96
CA LEU A 216 -18.46 26.71 -30.20
C LEU A 216 -19.05 27.12 -28.83
N PRO A 217 -20.34 27.53 -28.73
CA PRO A 217 -20.93 27.93 -27.45
C PRO A 217 -20.99 26.79 -26.44
N LYS A 218 -21.21 25.56 -26.93
CA LYS A 218 -21.22 24.36 -26.09
C LYS A 218 -19.81 24.05 -25.58
N ALA A 219 -18.80 24.14 -26.44
CA ALA A 219 -17.40 23.98 -26.03
C ALA A 219 -16.97 25.02 -24.98
N HIS A 220 -17.43 26.28 -25.11
CA HIS A 220 -17.22 27.31 -24.09
C HIS A 220 -17.92 26.97 -22.76
N ALA A 221 -19.20 26.58 -22.80
CA ALA A 221 -19.94 26.19 -21.60
C ALA A 221 -19.33 24.96 -20.89
N ASP A 222 -18.85 23.98 -21.65
CA ASP A 222 -18.16 22.81 -21.11
C ASP A 222 -16.82 23.21 -20.46
N THR A 223 -16.09 24.17 -21.04
CA THR A 223 -14.84 24.72 -20.49
C THR A 223 -15.08 25.49 -19.20
N ASP A 224 -16.12 26.33 -19.15
CA ASP A 224 -16.49 27.08 -17.93
C ASP A 224 -16.95 26.13 -16.82
N SER A 225 -17.71 25.09 -17.16
CA SER A 225 -18.11 24.05 -16.21
C SER A 225 -16.90 23.29 -15.67
N LEU A 226 -15.93 22.98 -16.52
CA LEU A 226 -14.68 22.34 -16.11
C LEU A 226 -13.87 23.25 -15.19
N ALA A 227 -13.75 24.54 -15.50
CA ALA A 227 -13.07 25.52 -14.67
C ALA A 227 -13.72 25.61 -13.27
N ALA A 228 -15.05 25.70 -13.20
CA ALA A 228 -15.79 25.72 -11.94
C ALA A 228 -15.61 24.43 -11.11
N LYS A 229 -15.58 23.26 -11.76
CA LYS A 229 -15.30 21.98 -11.07
C LYS A 229 -13.87 21.91 -10.56
N ILE A 230 -12.89 22.38 -11.33
CA ILE A 230 -11.49 22.45 -10.91
C ILE A 230 -11.35 23.37 -9.70
N GLU A 231 -11.99 24.54 -9.73
CA GLU A 231 -11.98 25.49 -8.60
C GLU A 231 -12.62 24.89 -7.35
N ALA A 232 -13.82 24.30 -7.46
CA ALA A 232 -14.50 23.66 -6.33
C ALA A 232 -13.69 22.48 -5.75
N THR A 233 -13.07 21.68 -6.62
CA THR A 233 -12.20 20.57 -6.20
C THR A 233 -10.92 21.10 -5.54
N GLY A 234 -10.34 22.17 -6.08
CA GLY A 234 -9.16 22.84 -5.51
C GLY A 234 -9.44 23.42 -4.13
N LEU A 235 -10.59 24.05 -3.94
CA LEU A 235 -11.01 24.58 -2.64
C LEU A 235 -11.20 23.44 -1.63
N THR A 236 -11.90 22.37 -2.02
CA THR A 236 -12.11 21.19 -1.16
C THR A 236 -10.78 20.51 -0.82
N ALA A 237 -9.87 20.39 -1.79
CA ALA A 237 -8.53 19.83 -1.57
C ALA A 237 -7.73 20.69 -0.58
N SER A 238 -7.81 22.02 -0.70
CA SER A 238 -7.18 22.96 0.22
C SER A 238 -7.74 22.86 1.64
N GLU A 239 -9.06 22.76 1.79
CA GLU A 239 -9.70 22.55 3.10
C GLU A 239 -9.27 21.23 3.74
N ARG A 240 -9.21 20.15 2.95
CA ARG A 240 -8.74 18.84 3.41
C ARG A 240 -7.26 18.87 3.81
N ALA A 241 -6.42 19.59 3.05
CA ALA A 241 -5.02 19.76 3.38
C ALA A 241 -4.83 20.54 4.68
N ALA A 242 -5.58 21.64 4.89
CA ALA A 242 -5.55 22.40 6.13
C ALA A 242 -6.05 21.57 7.33
N ALA A 243 -7.11 20.77 7.15
CA ALA A 243 -7.61 19.87 8.18
C ALA A 243 -6.59 18.77 8.53
N LEU A 244 -5.87 18.25 7.53
CA LEU A 244 -4.80 17.27 7.73
C LEU A 244 -3.62 17.89 8.48
N ASP A 245 -3.20 19.11 8.13
CA ASP A 245 -2.13 19.83 8.81
C ASP A 245 -2.46 20.05 10.29
N ALA A 246 -3.69 20.50 10.59
CA ALA A 246 -4.20 20.62 11.96
C ALA A 246 -4.19 19.27 12.72
N GLN A 247 -4.57 18.18 12.05
CA GLN A 247 -4.51 16.83 12.65
C GLN A 247 -3.08 16.37 12.92
N ILE A 248 -2.13 16.67 12.03
CA ILE A 248 -0.71 16.34 12.22
C ILE A 248 -0.12 17.12 13.41
N VAL A 249 -0.45 18.41 13.52
CA VAL A 249 -0.05 19.23 14.68
C VAL A 249 -0.63 18.66 15.98
N ALA A 250 -1.93 18.33 15.99
CA ALA A 250 -2.58 17.73 17.16
C ALA A 250 -1.99 16.35 17.52
N LEU A 251 -1.64 15.54 16.52
CA LEU A 251 -0.99 14.24 16.72
C LEU A 251 0.42 14.41 17.27
N THR A 252 1.18 15.40 16.79
CA THR A 252 2.52 15.70 17.29
C THR A 252 2.47 16.12 18.76
N GLU A 253 1.50 16.94 19.13
CA GLU A 253 1.35 17.39 20.52
C GLU A 253 0.92 16.25 21.45
N ARG A 254 -0.04 15.41 21.02
CA ARG A 254 -0.36 14.16 21.74
C ARG A 254 0.82 13.21 21.83
N GLY A 255 1.67 13.17 20.80
CA GLY A 255 2.91 12.39 20.80
C GLY A 255 3.87 12.85 21.90
N LYS A 256 4.09 14.16 22.04
CA LYS A 256 4.90 14.72 23.13
C LYS A 256 4.31 14.45 24.50
N GLU A 257 2.98 14.55 24.63
CA GLU A 257 2.29 14.31 25.90
C GLU A 257 2.37 12.83 26.32
N ALA A 258 2.22 11.90 25.37
CA ALA A 258 2.42 10.47 25.58
C ALA A 258 3.88 10.13 25.92
N ASP A 259 4.85 10.79 25.28
CA ASP A 259 6.27 10.63 25.58
C ASP A 259 6.62 11.13 26.98
N ALA A 260 6.12 12.31 27.37
CA ALA A 260 6.28 12.85 28.72
C ALA A 260 5.63 11.94 29.78
N LEU A 261 4.44 11.39 29.50
CA LEU A 261 3.78 10.43 30.39
C LEU A 261 4.60 9.15 30.53
N THR A 262 5.16 8.64 29.42
CA THR A 262 5.96 7.41 29.39
C THR A 262 7.29 7.62 30.12
N SER A 263 7.96 8.74 29.89
CA SER A 263 9.18 9.13 30.61
C SER A 263 8.91 9.28 32.10
N GLY A 264 7.82 9.95 32.48
CA GLY A 264 7.42 10.08 33.89
C GLY A 264 7.04 8.73 34.54
N ALA A 265 6.43 7.82 33.78
CA ALA A 265 6.17 6.46 34.25
C ALA A 265 7.47 5.65 34.43
N ALA A 266 8.42 5.77 33.49
CA ALA A 266 9.72 5.12 33.56
C ALA A 266 10.56 5.63 34.75
N GLU A 267 10.58 6.95 35.00
CA GLU A 267 11.24 7.54 36.16
C GLU A 267 10.64 7.05 37.48
N ARG A 268 9.30 6.99 37.58
CA ARG A 268 8.62 6.44 38.77
C ARG A 268 8.94 4.96 38.96
N LEU A 269 8.98 4.18 37.88
CA LEU A 269 9.34 2.77 37.93
C LEU A 269 10.79 2.59 38.40
N ALA A 270 11.73 3.36 37.85
CA ALA A 270 13.13 3.35 38.28
C ALA A 270 13.27 3.72 39.77
N ALA A 271 12.57 4.76 40.22
CA ALA A 271 12.54 5.16 41.63
C ALA A 271 11.94 4.07 42.54
N ASN A 272 10.92 3.35 42.06
CA ASN A 272 10.30 2.27 42.81
C ASN A 272 11.21 1.03 42.88
N ILE A 273 11.91 0.69 41.79
CA ILE A 273 12.92 -0.38 41.75
C ILE A 273 14.05 -0.06 42.74
N ALA A 274 14.60 1.15 42.71
CA ALA A 274 15.65 1.57 43.64
C ALA A 274 15.20 1.50 45.11
N ARG A 275 13.95 1.89 45.40
CA ARG A 275 13.37 1.77 46.74
C ARG A 275 13.18 0.30 47.15
N MET A 276 12.80 -0.56 46.21
CA MET A 276 12.61 -1.99 46.45
C MET A 276 13.95 -2.71 46.69
N GLU A 277 15.01 -2.35 45.96
CA GLU A 277 16.38 -2.81 46.24
C GLU A 277 16.84 -2.39 47.64
N ALA A 278 16.74 -1.11 47.99
CA ALA A 278 17.12 -0.62 49.32
C ALA A 278 16.32 -1.31 50.45
N THR A 279 15.03 -1.55 50.23
CA THR A 279 14.17 -2.26 51.20
C THR A 279 14.58 -3.73 51.31
N SER A 280 14.93 -4.37 50.20
CA SER A 280 15.37 -5.78 50.16
C SER A 280 16.71 -5.96 50.84
N GLU A 281 17.66 -5.04 50.63
CA GLU A 281 18.95 -5.03 51.31
C GLU A 281 18.78 -4.84 52.82
N THR A 282 17.92 -3.90 53.23
CA THR A 282 17.58 -3.68 54.65
C THR A 282 16.90 -4.91 55.27
N ALA A 283 15.98 -5.56 54.54
CA ALA A 283 15.32 -6.77 54.98
C ALA A 283 16.31 -7.94 55.11
N GLY A 284 17.23 -8.08 54.14
CA GLY A 284 18.31 -9.07 54.18
C GLY A 284 19.20 -8.89 55.41
N ALA A 285 19.69 -7.67 55.66
CA ALA A 285 20.51 -7.37 56.83
C ALA A 285 19.76 -7.62 58.16
N ARG A 286 18.46 -7.29 58.22
CA ARG A 286 17.62 -7.61 59.39
C ARG A 286 17.46 -9.11 59.59
N LEU A 287 17.23 -9.87 58.53
CA LEU A 287 17.10 -11.32 58.61
C LEU A 287 18.41 -11.95 59.08
N GLU A 288 19.56 -11.54 58.56
CA GLU A 288 20.87 -12.01 59.03
C GLU A 288 21.08 -11.69 60.52
N SER A 289 20.74 -10.47 60.96
CA SER A 289 20.83 -10.07 62.36
C SER A 289 19.90 -10.89 63.27
N VAL A 290 18.66 -11.14 62.84
CA VAL A 290 17.70 -11.99 63.57
C VAL A 290 18.21 -13.42 63.64
N THR A 291 18.72 -13.98 62.54
CA THR A 291 19.29 -15.34 62.52
C THR A 291 20.49 -15.46 63.45
N ALA A 292 21.40 -14.48 63.45
CA ALA A 292 22.54 -14.45 64.37
C ALA A 292 22.09 -14.41 65.84
N THR A 293 21.16 -13.51 66.17
CA THR A 293 20.61 -13.36 67.53
C THR A 293 19.89 -14.65 67.97
N MET A 294 19.11 -15.25 67.08
CA MET A 294 18.40 -16.50 67.36
C MET A 294 19.39 -17.64 67.64
N SER A 295 20.47 -17.74 66.85
CA SER A 295 21.51 -18.75 67.07
C SER A 295 22.19 -18.57 68.42
N GLU A 296 22.58 -17.34 68.77
CA GLU A 296 23.17 -17.03 70.07
C GLU A 296 22.22 -17.31 71.25
N THR A 297 20.93 -16.98 71.09
CA THR A 297 19.92 -17.22 72.12
C THR A 297 19.66 -18.72 72.32
N VAL A 298 19.61 -19.48 71.23
CA VAL A 298 19.45 -20.95 71.27
C VAL A 298 20.68 -21.60 71.91
N ASP A 299 21.89 -21.21 71.51
CA ASP A 299 23.13 -21.72 72.12
C ASP A 299 23.17 -21.39 73.62
N GLY A 300 22.82 -20.16 74.01
CA GLY A 300 22.76 -19.76 75.42
C GLY A 300 21.65 -20.43 76.23
N LEU A 301 20.55 -20.86 75.59
CA LEU A 301 19.53 -21.69 76.22
C LEU A 301 20.01 -23.13 76.39
N LEU A 302 20.66 -23.70 75.38
CA LEU A 302 21.22 -25.04 75.43
C LEU A 302 22.30 -25.14 76.52
N ASP A 303 23.18 -24.15 76.63
CA ASP A 303 24.25 -24.12 77.64
C ASP A 303 23.71 -23.98 79.08
N ARG A 304 22.73 -23.07 79.30
CA ARG A 304 22.03 -22.98 80.59
C ARG A 304 21.27 -24.26 80.93
N THR A 305 20.66 -24.91 79.94
CA THR A 305 19.96 -26.18 80.16
C THR A 305 20.93 -27.28 80.53
N ALA A 306 22.06 -27.39 79.83
CA ALA A 306 23.12 -28.35 80.15
C ALA A 306 23.68 -28.12 81.57
N SER A 307 23.97 -26.87 81.92
CA SER A 307 24.45 -26.50 83.25
C SER A 307 23.43 -26.82 84.35
N ALA A 308 22.14 -26.55 84.13
CA ALA A 308 21.09 -26.87 85.09
C ALA A 308 20.92 -28.39 85.28
N VAL A 309 21.05 -29.17 84.20
CA VAL A 309 21.02 -30.64 84.26
C VAL A 309 22.23 -31.20 85.02
N ASP A 310 23.42 -30.66 84.80
CA ASP A 310 24.62 -31.08 85.53
C ASP A 310 24.55 -30.73 87.02
N GLU A 311 24.03 -29.55 87.37
CA GLU A 311 23.83 -29.17 88.77
C GLU A 311 22.76 -30.04 89.43
N ALA A 312 21.67 -30.36 88.73
CA ALA A 312 20.67 -31.30 89.21
C ALA A 312 21.27 -32.70 89.44
N ARG A 313 22.11 -33.19 88.53
CA ARG A 313 22.85 -34.45 88.71
C ARG A 313 23.72 -34.42 89.96
N LYS A 314 24.48 -33.35 90.16
CA LYS A 314 25.36 -33.17 91.32
C LYS A 314 24.57 -33.10 92.64
N GLY A 315 23.43 -32.41 92.63
CA GLY A 315 22.49 -32.37 93.74
C GLY A 315 21.96 -33.76 94.10
N ILE A 316 21.53 -34.53 93.09
CA ILE A 316 21.07 -35.92 93.27
C ILE A 316 22.17 -36.80 93.85
N THR A 317 23.42 -36.71 93.36
CA THR A 317 24.53 -37.50 93.92
C THR A 317 24.81 -37.14 95.38
N THR A 318 24.84 -35.84 95.70
CA THR A 318 25.08 -35.37 97.08
C THR A 318 23.97 -35.82 98.03
N GLN A 319 22.71 -35.73 97.59
CA GLN A 319 21.57 -36.20 98.35
C GLN A 319 21.58 -37.73 98.51
N GLY A 320 22.00 -38.46 97.48
CA GLY A 320 22.20 -39.92 97.54
C GLY A 320 23.25 -40.31 98.58
N ASP A 321 24.39 -39.63 98.60
CA ASP A 321 25.45 -39.87 99.59
C ASP A 321 24.98 -39.55 101.01
N ALA A 322 24.24 -38.45 101.19
CA ALA A 322 23.66 -38.08 102.48
C ALA A 322 22.64 -39.14 102.96
N MET A 323 21.80 -39.67 102.06
CA MET A 323 20.86 -40.75 102.40
C MET A 323 21.59 -42.05 102.78
N LEU A 324 22.65 -42.43 102.06
CA LEU A 324 23.46 -43.61 102.41
C LEU A 324 24.17 -43.45 103.76
N ALA A 325 24.69 -42.27 104.07
CA ALA A 325 25.29 -41.97 105.36
C ALA A 325 24.25 -42.04 106.50
N MET A 326 23.07 -41.46 106.30
CA MET A 326 21.98 -41.49 107.27
C MET A 326 21.44 -42.91 107.47
N LEU A 327 21.34 -43.72 106.40
CA LEU A 327 20.96 -45.13 106.49
C LEU A 327 22.00 -45.94 107.29
N SER A 328 23.29 -45.73 107.02
CA SER A 328 24.37 -46.39 107.75
C SER A 328 24.38 -46.02 109.23
N ALA A 329 24.12 -44.75 109.55
CA ALA A 329 24.00 -44.27 110.93
C ALA A 329 22.79 -44.89 111.66
N ASN A 330 21.63 -44.96 110.98
CA ASN A 330 20.46 -45.64 111.52
C ASN A 330 20.70 -47.13 111.74
N GLN A 331 21.38 -47.80 110.81
CA GLN A 331 21.72 -49.22 110.92
C GLN A 331 22.65 -49.47 112.13
N ALA A 332 23.68 -48.64 112.32
CA ALA A 332 24.54 -48.71 113.49
C ALA A 332 23.82 -48.41 114.83
N SER A 333 22.85 -47.49 114.81
CA SER A 333 22.01 -47.20 115.98
C SER A 333 21.08 -48.37 116.33
N LEU A 334 20.48 -49.00 115.31
CA LEU A 334 19.67 -50.20 115.46
C LEU A 334 20.49 -51.37 115.99
N ASP A 335 21.70 -51.60 115.46
CA ASP A 335 22.59 -52.67 115.92
C ASP A 335 23.01 -52.48 117.40
N ARG A 336 23.35 -51.24 117.80
CA ARG A 336 23.60 -50.93 119.22
C ARG A 336 22.38 -51.18 120.09
N THR A 337 21.23 -50.65 119.68
CA THR A 337 19.97 -50.81 120.43
C THR A 337 19.60 -52.29 120.58
N ALA A 338 19.78 -53.09 119.52
CA ALA A 338 19.56 -54.53 119.54
C ALA A 338 20.54 -55.24 120.48
N THR A 339 21.81 -54.86 120.47
CA THR A 339 22.85 -55.43 121.36
C THR A 339 22.59 -55.07 122.82
N ASP A 340 22.28 -53.80 123.11
CA ASP A 340 21.96 -53.33 124.46
C ASP A 340 20.69 -54.01 124.99
N SER A 341 19.67 -54.19 124.15
CA SER A 341 18.45 -54.92 124.50
C SER A 341 18.72 -56.40 124.75
N ALA A 342 19.58 -57.03 123.95
CA ALA A 342 19.99 -58.42 124.17
C ALA A 342 20.79 -58.58 125.48
N SER A 343 21.68 -57.63 125.80
CA SER A 343 22.42 -57.61 127.07
C SER A 343 21.47 -57.42 128.25
N ALA A 344 20.57 -56.45 128.19
CA ALA A 344 19.59 -56.21 129.24
C ALA A 344 18.68 -57.43 129.46
N LEU A 345 18.30 -58.14 128.38
CA LEU A 345 17.54 -59.38 128.47
C LEU A 345 18.36 -60.50 129.12
N ALA A 346 19.65 -60.63 128.78
CA ALA A 346 20.54 -61.61 129.38
C ALA A 346 20.74 -61.35 130.88
N ASP A 347 20.95 -60.08 131.27
CA ASP A 347 21.06 -59.67 132.69
C ASP A 347 19.77 -59.97 133.45
N ARG A 348 18.62 -59.71 132.83
CA ARG A 348 17.31 -60.00 133.43
C ARG A 348 17.08 -61.50 133.59
N ILE A 349 17.50 -62.31 132.62
CA ILE A 349 17.45 -63.78 132.72
C ILE A 349 18.36 -64.25 133.85
N ALA A 350 19.58 -63.73 133.97
CA ALA A 350 20.49 -64.07 135.06
C ALA A 350 19.95 -63.66 136.43
N GLU A 351 19.32 -62.49 136.54
CA GLU A 351 18.62 -62.04 137.74
C GLU A 351 17.46 -62.99 138.11
N ILE A 352 16.66 -63.39 137.11
CA ILE A 352 15.58 -64.37 137.29
C ILE A 352 16.16 -65.72 137.73
N GLU A 353 17.23 -66.21 137.13
CA GLU A 353 17.91 -67.45 137.54
C GLU A 353 18.44 -67.35 138.98
N ALA A 354 19.01 -66.22 139.37
CA ALA A 354 19.46 -65.98 140.74
C ALA A 354 18.29 -65.97 141.74
N VAL A 355 17.17 -65.34 141.37
CA VAL A 355 15.92 -65.38 142.16
C VAL A 355 15.38 -66.80 142.26
N VAL A 356 15.34 -67.55 141.15
CA VAL A 356 14.91 -68.96 141.13
C VAL A 356 15.80 -69.80 142.03
N ASN A 357 17.13 -69.68 141.92
CA ASN A 357 18.08 -70.38 142.78
C ASN A 357 17.89 -70.01 144.26
N ARG A 358 17.66 -68.72 144.56
CA ARG A 358 17.39 -68.25 145.92
C ARG A 358 16.07 -68.78 146.45
N VAL A 359 15.02 -68.84 145.63
CA VAL A 359 13.73 -69.44 145.97
C VAL A 359 13.89 -70.94 146.21
N SER A 360 14.64 -71.66 145.39
CA SER A 360 14.96 -73.08 145.60
C SER A 360 15.75 -73.30 146.90
N GLU A 361 16.73 -72.43 147.20
CA GLU A 361 17.50 -72.49 148.45
C GLU A 361 16.60 -72.21 149.67
N VAL A 362 15.74 -71.19 149.60
CA VAL A 362 14.75 -70.87 150.64
C VAL A 362 13.72 -71.98 150.80
N LEU A 363 13.30 -72.66 149.72
CA LEU A 363 12.40 -73.80 149.79
C LEU A 363 13.08 -75.01 150.45
N ASN A 364 14.34 -75.31 150.12
CA ASN A 364 15.10 -76.39 150.74
C ASN A 364 15.39 -76.11 152.23
N ASN A 365 15.82 -74.88 152.54
CA ASN A 365 16.02 -74.43 153.92
C ASN A 365 14.69 -74.35 154.67
N GLY A 366 13.61 -73.95 154.00
CA GLY A 366 12.24 -73.93 154.50
C GLY A 366 11.72 -75.33 154.80
N GLN A 367 12.10 -76.35 154.03
CA GLN A 367 11.78 -77.75 154.33
C GLN A 367 12.50 -78.21 155.61
N ALA A 368 13.80 -77.93 155.76
CA ALA A 368 14.54 -78.19 157.00
C ALA A 368 14.03 -77.36 158.19
N GLN A 369 13.53 -76.16 157.92
CA GLN A 369 12.96 -75.25 158.92
C GLN A 369 11.52 -75.63 159.26
N VAL A 370 10.72 -76.23 158.37
CA VAL A 370 9.39 -76.81 158.67
C VAL A 370 9.52 -77.99 159.64
N ASP A 371 10.56 -78.80 159.49
CA ASP A 371 10.90 -79.85 160.46
C ASP A 371 11.28 -79.26 161.83
N ALA A 372 11.99 -78.13 161.86
CA ALA A 372 12.32 -77.39 163.10
C ALA A 372 11.17 -76.51 163.64
N LEU A 373 10.24 -76.08 162.80
CA LEU A 373 9.11 -75.19 163.07
C LEU A 373 7.91 -75.97 163.62
N THR A 374 7.81 -77.27 163.32
CA THR A 374 6.95 -78.21 164.07
C THR A 374 7.35 -78.25 165.56
N GLN A 375 8.63 -78.02 165.87
CA GLN A 375 9.16 -77.95 167.24
C GLN A 375 9.06 -76.54 167.86
N SER A 376 8.89 -75.47 167.07
CA SER A 376 8.96 -74.06 167.52
C SER A 376 7.69 -73.23 167.31
N ILE A 377 6.67 -73.70 166.58
CA ILE A 377 5.31 -73.07 166.52
C ILE A 377 4.53 -73.24 167.82
N GLN A 378 5.06 -74.02 168.75
CA GLN A 378 4.62 -74.01 170.15
C GLN A 378 5.07 -72.75 170.91
N ASP A 379 6.03 -71.98 170.38
CA ASP A 379 6.63 -70.80 171.03
C ASP A 379 6.55 -69.51 170.17
N SER A 380 5.34 -69.01 169.97
CA SER A 380 5.07 -67.57 169.83
C SER A 380 5.04 -66.95 168.42
N HIS A 381 3.81 -66.87 167.91
CA HIS A 381 3.06 -65.63 167.69
C HIS A 381 3.85 -64.29 167.83
N GLY A 382 3.98 -63.51 166.75
CA GLY A 382 4.41 -62.11 166.88
C GLY A 382 4.99 -61.35 165.68
N SER A 383 5.04 -61.86 164.44
CA SER A 383 5.67 -61.09 163.33
C SER A 383 4.90 -61.12 162.01
N ALA A 384 3.57 -61.04 162.09
CA ALA A 384 2.68 -60.92 160.94
C ALA A 384 2.34 -59.48 160.50
N GLU A 385 2.95 -58.41 161.06
CA GLU A 385 2.44 -57.05 160.80
C GLU A 385 3.38 -56.04 160.12
N ARG A 386 4.60 -56.38 159.70
CA ARG A 386 5.52 -55.35 159.17
C ARG A 386 5.92 -55.40 157.69
N PHE A 387 5.23 -56.19 156.87
CA PHE A 387 5.48 -56.24 155.42
C PHE A 387 4.53 -55.36 154.58
N ALA A 388 3.49 -54.76 155.16
CA ALA A 388 2.47 -54.00 154.43
C ALA A 388 2.67 -52.47 154.46
N GLY A 389 3.93 -51.99 154.39
CA GLY A 389 4.24 -50.56 154.59
C GLY A 389 4.87 -49.80 153.42
N GLU A 390 5.76 -50.41 152.63
CA GLU A 390 6.79 -49.59 151.92
C GLU A 390 6.88 -49.75 150.39
N ALA A 391 6.07 -50.61 149.75
CA ALA A 391 6.23 -50.91 148.32
C ALA A 391 5.35 -50.10 147.34
N ALA A 392 4.70 -49.01 147.78
CA ALA A 392 3.84 -48.17 146.92
C ALA A 392 4.45 -46.84 146.41
N PRO A 393 5.34 -46.12 147.14
CA PRO A 393 5.75 -44.78 146.70
C PRO A 393 6.86 -44.75 145.62
N GLN A 394 7.65 -45.81 145.45
CA GLN A 394 8.81 -45.79 144.52
C GLN A 394 8.45 -46.00 143.04
N LEU A 395 7.30 -46.63 142.73
CA LEU A 395 6.83 -46.82 141.36
C LEU A 395 6.02 -45.62 140.83
N LEU A 396 5.52 -44.75 141.71
CA LEU A 396 4.76 -43.55 141.33
C LEU A 396 5.69 -42.40 140.90
N ASP A 397 6.84 -42.24 141.56
CA ASP A 397 7.81 -41.17 141.26
C ASP A 397 8.52 -41.37 139.90
N SER A 398 8.85 -42.62 139.57
CA SER A 398 9.53 -42.99 138.32
C SER A 398 8.61 -42.87 137.09
N LEU A 399 7.30 -43.11 137.24
CA LEU A 399 6.32 -42.91 136.16
C LEU A 399 5.95 -41.44 135.94
N MET A 400 5.99 -40.58 136.97
CA MET A 400 5.76 -39.14 136.80
C MET A 400 6.91 -38.45 136.03
N ARG A 401 8.15 -38.85 136.31
CA ARG A 401 9.34 -38.23 135.70
C ARG A 401 9.48 -38.49 134.20
N ILE A 402 9.03 -39.66 133.73
CA ILE A 402 8.96 -40.00 132.30
C ILE A 402 7.84 -39.21 131.60
N ARG A 403 6.68 -39.05 132.25
CA ARG A 403 5.56 -38.27 131.73
C ARG A 403 5.88 -36.78 131.58
N ASP A 404 6.58 -36.20 132.55
CA ASP A 404 6.93 -34.77 132.53
C ASP A 404 7.96 -34.45 131.44
N THR A 405 8.88 -35.37 131.15
CA THR A 405 9.87 -35.23 130.07
C THR A 405 9.24 -35.35 128.68
N ALA A 406 8.27 -36.26 128.51
CA ALA A 406 7.52 -36.40 127.26
C ALA A 406 6.62 -35.19 126.96
N ASN A 407 6.02 -34.59 127.99
CA ASN A 407 5.23 -33.36 127.85
C ASN A 407 6.10 -32.15 127.48
N ALA A 408 7.28 -31.99 128.08
CA ALA A 408 8.19 -30.89 127.75
C ALA A 408 8.72 -30.95 126.30
N ALA A 409 8.96 -32.16 125.77
CA ALA A 409 9.34 -32.35 124.36
C ALA A 409 8.18 -32.05 123.38
N ALA A 410 6.94 -32.39 123.77
CA ALA A 410 5.74 -32.08 123.01
C ALA A 410 5.42 -30.58 123.00
N ASP A 411 5.64 -29.87 124.11
CA ASP A 411 5.46 -28.42 124.21
C ASP A 411 6.48 -27.65 123.36
N HIS A 412 7.76 -28.05 123.35
CA HIS A 412 8.76 -27.44 122.46
C HIS A 412 8.50 -27.71 120.96
N ALA A 413 7.98 -28.89 120.61
CA ALA A 413 7.56 -29.17 119.23
C ALA A 413 6.35 -28.30 118.84
N ARG A 414 5.41 -28.07 119.75
CA ARG A 414 4.24 -27.21 119.54
C ARG A 414 4.62 -25.73 119.43
N GLU A 415 5.57 -25.26 120.26
CA GLU A 415 6.13 -23.89 120.22
C GLU A 415 6.93 -23.62 118.93
N ALA A 416 7.72 -24.59 118.46
CA ALA A 416 8.45 -24.49 117.19
C ALA A 416 7.49 -24.42 115.98
N ILE A 417 6.39 -25.19 116.01
CA ILE A 417 5.35 -25.18 114.96
C ILE A 417 4.55 -23.86 115.02
N GLU A 418 4.19 -23.36 116.21
CA GLU A 418 3.52 -22.07 116.39
C GLU A 418 4.37 -20.88 115.91
N ARG A 419 5.71 -20.99 115.94
CA ARG A 419 6.61 -19.92 115.49
C ARG A 419 6.96 -19.97 114.00
N ILE A 420 7.06 -21.16 113.40
CA ILE A 420 7.50 -21.33 111.99
C ILE A 420 6.34 -21.17 111.00
N VAL A 421 5.11 -21.57 111.37
CA VAL A 421 3.94 -21.51 110.48
C VAL A 421 3.52 -20.09 110.11
N PRO A 422 3.49 -19.09 111.02
CA PRO A 422 3.13 -17.70 110.65
C PRO A 422 4.19 -17.00 109.80
N ASP A 423 5.48 -17.24 110.08
CA ASP A 423 6.59 -16.60 109.36
C ASP A 423 6.70 -17.13 107.92
N ALA A 424 6.49 -18.44 107.71
CA ALA A 424 6.42 -19.01 106.37
C ALA A 424 5.15 -18.57 105.62
N GLY A 425 4.01 -18.47 106.32
CA GLY A 425 2.75 -18.00 105.74
C GLY A 425 2.82 -16.55 105.26
N THR A 426 3.36 -15.65 106.08
CA THR A 426 3.50 -14.23 105.74
C THR A 426 4.54 -13.97 104.65
N ALA A 427 5.63 -14.72 104.61
CA ALA A 427 6.63 -14.62 103.54
C ALA A 427 6.09 -15.10 102.18
N ILE A 428 5.32 -16.20 102.15
CA ILE A 428 4.67 -16.70 100.94
C ILE A 428 3.54 -15.78 100.50
N GLU A 429 2.75 -15.23 101.44
CA GLU A 429 1.69 -14.27 101.15
C GLU A 429 2.25 -12.96 100.59
N ALA A 430 3.32 -12.41 101.16
CA ALA A 430 3.98 -11.20 100.66
C ALA A 430 4.61 -11.41 99.27
N ALA A 431 5.35 -12.52 99.08
CA ALA A 431 5.96 -12.84 97.79
C ALA A 431 4.90 -13.15 96.71
N GLY A 432 3.82 -13.83 97.09
CA GLY A 432 2.69 -14.12 96.20
C GLY A 432 1.93 -12.87 95.80
N LYS A 433 1.72 -11.93 96.73
CA LYS A 433 1.02 -10.66 96.47
C LYS A 433 1.84 -9.72 95.58
N GLU A 434 3.15 -9.62 95.81
CA GLU A 434 4.05 -8.83 94.95
C GLU A 434 4.16 -9.42 93.54
N ALA A 435 4.30 -10.75 93.42
CA ALA A 435 4.35 -11.42 92.12
C ALA A 435 3.02 -11.28 91.36
N LEU A 436 1.89 -11.38 92.07
CA LEU A 436 0.57 -11.21 91.47
C LEU A 436 0.31 -9.76 91.04
N GLU A 437 0.66 -8.75 91.85
CA GLU A 437 0.57 -7.33 91.48
C GLU A 437 1.44 -6.99 90.26
N LYS A 438 2.71 -7.46 90.22
CA LYS A 438 3.57 -7.28 89.04
C LYS A 438 3.00 -7.96 87.80
N SER A 439 2.44 -9.17 87.93
CA SER A 439 1.83 -9.88 86.81
C SER A 439 0.57 -9.19 86.30
N LEU A 440 -0.30 -8.70 87.19
CA LEU A 440 -1.51 -7.97 86.80
C LEU A 440 -1.18 -6.63 86.14
N ALA A 441 -0.17 -5.90 86.65
CA ALA A 441 0.29 -4.66 86.05
C ALA A 441 0.86 -4.89 84.65
N ALA A 442 1.72 -5.91 84.47
CA ALA A 442 2.26 -6.26 83.16
C ALA A 442 1.18 -6.69 82.16
N ILE A 443 0.15 -7.44 82.62
CA ILE A 443 -0.99 -7.82 81.80
C ILE A 443 -1.83 -6.59 81.43
N ALA A 444 -2.08 -5.68 82.38
CA ALA A 444 -2.84 -4.45 82.12
C ALA A 444 -2.13 -3.52 81.11
N ASP A 445 -0.82 -3.37 81.23
CA ASP A 445 -0.02 -2.58 80.29
C ASP A 445 0.00 -3.22 78.90
N ALA A 446 0.15 -4.55 78.82
CA ALA A 446 0.10 -5.29 77.56
C ALA A 446 -1.29 -5.20 76.89
N GLN A 447 -2.38 -5.28 77.66
CA GLN A 447 -3.75 -5.10 77.16
C GLN A 447 -3.99 -3.68 76.65
N THR A 448 -3.48 -2.67 77.36
CA THR A 448 -3.61 -1.26 76.95
C THR A 448 -2.84 -0.99 75.66
N ALA A 449 -1.60 -1.50 75.54
CA ALA A 449 -0.79 -1.39 74.33
C ALA A 449 -1.41 -2.14 73.13
N ALA A 450 -2.00 -3.32 73.37
CA ALA A 450 -2.70 -4.09 72.35
C ALA A 450 -3.99 -3.38 71.88
N ALA A 451 -4.77 -2.79 72.80
CA ALA A 451 -5.97 -2.03 72.47
C ALA A 451 -5.65 -0.76 71.68
N ALA A 452 -4.58 -0.04 72.05
CA ALA A 452 -4.10 1.12 71.30
C ALA A 452 -3.65 0.74 69.88
N SER A 453 -2.86 -0.33 69.75
CA SER A 453 -2.40 -0.84 68.45
C SER A 453 -3.56 -1.34 67.58
N ALA A 454 -4.57 -1.98 68.17
CA ALA A 454 -5.76 -2.45 67.45
C ALA A 454 -6.65 -1.28 66.96
N THR A 455 -6.73 -0.20 67.74
CA THR A 455 -7.46 1.01 67.37
C THR A 455 -6.75 1.74 66.23
N GLU A 456 -5.43 1.93 66.34
CA GLU A 456 -4.61 2.54 65.28
C GLU A 456 -4.65 1.73 63.98
N ALA A 457 -4.59 0.39 64.06
CA ALA A 457 -4.74 -0.48 62.91
C ALA A 457 -6.13 -0.39 62.27
N SER A 458 -7.18 -0.27 63.09
CA SER A 458 -8.57 -0.12 62.61
C SER A 458 -8.79 1.23 61.94
N ASP A 459 -8.22 2.31 62.47
CA ASP A 459 -8.28 3.64 61.87
C ASP A 459 -7.54 3.66 60.53
N LYS A 460 -6.34 3.07 60.48
CA LYS A 460 -5.57 2.93 59.24
C LYS A 460 -6.27 2.07 58.20
N LEU A 461 -6.93 0.98 58.61
CA LEU A 461 -7.72 0.14 57.73
C LEU A 461 -8.94 0.89 57.18
N ASN A 462 -9.64 1.66 58.01
CA ASN A 462 -10.77 2.50 57.58
C ASN A 462 -10.33 3.58 56.59
N GLU A 463 -9.17 4.20 56.80
CA GLU A 463 -8.59 5.18 55.88
C GLU A 463 -8.19 4.54 54.54
N GLN A 464 -7.58 3.36 54.58
CA GLN A 464 -7.30 2.57 53.37
C GLN A 464 -8.58 2.15 52.63
N MET A 465 -9.63 1.78 53.35
CA MET A 465 -10.90 1.35 52.75
C MET A 465 -11.63 2.52 52.08
N ARG A 466 -11.54 3.73 52.66
CA ARG A 466 -11.99 4.97 52.00
C ARG A 466 -11.17 5.29 50.75
N ALA A 467 -9.84 5.19 50.82
CA ALA A 467 -8.98 5.43 49.66
C ALA A 467 -9.25 4.44 48.51
N ILE A 468 -9.54 3.17 48.83
CA ILE A 468 -9.92 2.15 47.85
C ILE A 468 -11.32 2.42 47.27
N ALA A 469 -12.27 2.89 48.07
CA ALA A 469 -13.61 3.26 47.60
C ALA A 469 -13.55 4.46 46.63
N ASP A 470 -12.74 5.47 46.93
CA ASP A 470 -12.55 6.64 46.04
C ASP A 470 -11.82 6.26 44.74
N ALA A 471 -10.83 5.37 44.81
CA ALA A 471 -10.14 4.83 43.64
C ALA A 471 -11.08 3.98 42.76
N SER A 472 -11.94 3.17 43.38
CA SER A 472 -12.97 2.40 42.67
C SER A 472 -13.99 3.31 41.99
N GLY A 473 -14.43 4.38 42.65
CA GLY A 473 -15.33 5.38 42.07
C GLY A 473 -14.71 6.10 40.85
N HIS A 474 -13.41 6.38 40.88
CA HIS A 474 -12.69 6.96 39.72
C HIS A 474 -12.54 5.98 38.55
N ILE A 475 -12.39 4.68 38.84
CA ILE A 475 -12.30 3.63 37.81
C ILE A 475 -13.67 3.38 37.19
N GLU A 476 -14.74 3.31 37.99
CA GLU A 476 -16.13 3.18 37.50
C GLU A 476 -16.56 4.40 36.69
N ALA A 477 -16.19 5.61 37.11
CA ALA A 477 -16.46 6.83 36.35
C ALA A 477 -15.72 6.85 35.00
N ARG A 478 -14.49 6.31 34.93
CA ARG A 478 -13.76 6.17 33.64
C ARG A 478 -14.29 5.02 32.77
N LEU A 479 -14.83 3.97 33.35
CA LEU A 479 -15.36 2.83 32.62
C LEU A 479 -16.76 3.12 32.05
N ALA A 480 -17.56 3.93 32.76
CA ALA A 480 -18.87 4.40 32.29
C ALA A 480 -18.76 5.43 31.14
N ASP A 481 -17.63 6.13 31.01
CA ASP A 481 -17.38 7.14 29.97
C ASP A 481 -17.00 6.52 28.61
N THR A 482 -16.59 5.24 28.58
CA THR A 482 -16.36 4.48 27.34
C THR A 482 -17.58 3.63 27.00
N SER A 483 -18.49 4.19 26.20
CA SER A 483 -19.65 3.52 25.59
C SER A 483 -19.37 2.08 25.13
N ASP A 484 -20.31 1.18 25.38
CA ASP A 484 -20.32 -0.26 25.02
C ASP A 484 -19.89 -0.57 23.56
N ALA A 485 -20.04 0.39 22.65
CA ALA A 485 -19.68 0.26 21.24
C ALA A 485 -18.16 0.32 20.97
N ASP A 486 -17.43 1.22 21.64
CA ASP A 486 -15.97 1.37 21.46
C ASP A 486 -15.22 0.22 22.14
N GLY A 487 -15.74 -0.25 23.28
CA GLY A 487 -15.24 -1.44 23.96
C GLY A 487 -15.48 -2.73 23.19
N PHE A 488 -16.57 -2.84 22.44
CA PHE A 488 -16.83 -3.98 21.56
C PHE A 488 -15.88 -3.99 20.36
N ALA A 489 -15.77 -2.88 19.62
CA ALA A 489 -14.90 -2.78 18.46
C ALA A 489 -13.42 -3.05 18.81
N ARG A 490 -12.97 -2.53 19.96
CA ARG A 490 -11.59 -2.76 20.45
C ARG A 490 -11.36 -4.21 20.90
N ARG A 491 -12.31 -4.82 21.62
CA ARG A 491 -12.21 -6.25 22.02
C ARG A 491 -12.22 -7.17 20.81
N VAL A 492 -13.09 -6.93 19.83
CA VAL A 492 -13.12 -7.70 18.58
C VAL A 492 -11.84 -7.50 17.78
N SER A 493 -11.30 -6.28 17.71
CA SER A 493 -10.03 -6.02 17.02
C SER A 493 -8.85 -6.77 17.65
N LEU A 494 -8.73 -6.76 18.98
CA LEU A 494 -7.68 -7.48 19.70
C LEU A 494 -7.83 -9.01 19.55
N LEU A 495 -9.07 -9.52 19.55
CA LEU A 495 -9.34 -10.94 19.33
C LEU A 495 -9.01 -11.36 17.88
N ILE A 496 -9.28 -10.52 16.88
CA ILE A 496 -8.89 -10.78 15.48
C ILE A 496 -7.37 -10.82 15.34
N GLU A 497 -6.65 -9.93 16.04
CA GLU A 497 -5.19 -9.87 16.02
C GLU A 497 -4.56 -11.11 16.69
N SER A 498 -5.07 -11.52 17.86
CA SER A 498 -4.63 -12.76 18.52
C SER A 498 -4.95 -14.01 17.69
N LEU A 499 -6.14 -14.06 17.10
CA LEU A 499 -6.58 -15.16 16.25
C LEU A 499 -5.73 -15.27 14.97
N GLN A 500 -5.29 -14.14 14.42
CA GLN A 500 -4.40 -14.12 13.26
C GLN A 500 -2.98 -14.55 13.61
N SER A 501 -2.44 -14.15 14.77
CA SER A 501 -1.16 -14.65 15.26
C SER A 501 -1.19 -16.17 15.38
N ALA A 502 -2.20 -16.73 16.05
CA ALA A 502 -2.34 -18.17 16.20
C ALA A 502 -2.52 -18.91 14.85
N ALA A 503 -3.19 -18.29 13.86
CA ALA A 503 -3.29 -18.84 12.50
C ALA A 503 -1.94 -18.83 11.76
N ILE A 504 -1.11 -17.81 11.97
CA ILE A 504 0.24 -17.72 11.40
C ILE A 504 1.12 -18.81 12.02
N ASP A 505 1.12 -18.92 13.35
CA ASP A 505 1.92 -19.90 14.10
C ASP A 505 1.54 -21.34 13.70
N LEU A 506 0.25 -21.61 13.52
CA LEU A 506 -0.24 -22.89 13.01
C LEU A 506 0.22 -23.18 11.57
N SER A 507 0.31 -22.15 10.73
CA SER A 507 0.76 -22.28 9.34
C SER A 507 2.28 -22.46 9.22
N ALA A 508 3.05 -21.85 10.12
CA ALA A 508 4.51 -21.91 10.16
C ALA A 508 5.03 -23.29 10.61
N ILE A 509 4.25 -24.01 11.42
CA ILE A 509 4.60 -25.38 11.87
C ILE A 509 4.45 -26.40 10.72
N TYR A 510 3.52 -26.20 9.78
CA TYR A 510 3.23 -27.16 8.69
C TYR A 510 3.91 -26.84 7.36
N ALA A 511 4.38 -25.61 7.16
CA ALA A 511 5.16 -25.23 6.00
C ALA A 511 6.45 -24.57 6.47
N ALA A 512 7.60 -25.18 6.14
CA ALA A 512 8.94 -24.72 6.54
C ALA A 512 9.31 -23.30 6.06
N ASP A 513 8.43 -22.61 5.33
CA ASP A 513 8.56 -21.20 5.01
C ASP A 513 7.18 -20.56 4.81
N VAL A 514 6.98 -19.35 5.32
CA VAL A 514 5.78 -18.53 5.08
C VAL A 514 6.03 -17.73 3.80
N PRO A 515 5.42 -18.08 2.65
CA PRO A 515 5.75 -17.40 1.39
C PRO A 515 5.24 -15.96 1.39
N ASP A 516 6.08 -15.05 0.89
CA ASP A 516 5.88 -13.60 0.75
C ASP A 516 4.50 -13.18 0.22
N LYS A 517 3.86 -14.03 -0.58
CA LYS A 517 2.53 -13.77 -1.16
C LYS A 517 1.42 -13.68 -0.12
N SER A 518 1.44 -14.49 0.94
CA SER A 518 0.44 -14.43 2.03
C SER A 518 0.66 -13.22 2.92
N TRP A 519 1.93 -12.89 3.19
CA TRP A 519 2.33 -11.70 3.92
C TRP A 519 1.94 -10.41 3.16
N ALA A 520 2.18 -10.37 1.85
CA ALA A 520 1.77 -9.25 0.99
C ALA A 520 0.25 -9.10 0.85
N ALA A 521 -0.53 -10.18 1.00
CA ALA A 521 -1.99 -10.11 1.03
C ALA A 521 -2.51 -9.53 2.36
N TYR A 522 -1.90 -9.95 3.47
CA TYR A 522 -2.21 -9.42 4.80
C TYR A 522 -1.90 -7.92 4.93
N LEU A 523 -0.72 -7.48 4.47
CA LEU A 523 -0.32 -6.07 4.45
C LEU A 523 -1.18 -5.20 3.51
N ARG A 524 -1.83 -5.79 2.50
CA ARG A 524 -2.81 -5.12 1.62
C ARG A 524 -4.23 -5.10 2.20
N GLY A 525 -4.45 -5.66 3.40
CA GLY A 525 -5.73 -5.61 4.11
C GLY A 525 -6.55 -6.90 4.07
N ASP A 526 -6.09 -7.98 3.43
CA ASP A 526 -6.77 -9.29 3.50
C ASP A 526 -6.46 -9.99 4.83
N ARG A 527 -7.26 -9.70 5.85
CA ARG A 527 -7.16 -10.33 7.18
C ARG A 527 -7.53 -11.82 7.18
N GLY A 528 -8.10 -12.36 6.11
CA GLY A 528 -8.41 -13.80 5.99
C GLY A 528 -7.31 -14.64 5.35
N ALA A 529 -6.21 -14.03 4.90
CA ALA A 529 -5.18 -14.69 4.09
C ALA A 529 -4.51 -15.87 4.81
N PHE A 530 -4.21 -15.73 6.11
CA PHE A 530 -3.56 -16.78 6.90
C PHE A 530 -4.54 -17.88 7.31
N SER A 531 -5.76 -17.55 7.74
CA SER A 531 -6.79 -18.56 8.05
C SER A 531 -7.14 -19.40 6.82
N ARG A 532 -7.29 -18.79 5.64
CA ARG A 532 -7.57 -19.53 4.39
C ARG A 532 -6.42 -20.46 4.00
N ARG A 533 -5.18 -20.05 4.26
CA ARG A 533 -3.99 -20.89 4.04
C ARG A 533 -3.94 -22.04 5.03
N ALA A 534 -4.10 -21.76 6.32
CA ALA A 534 -4.14 -22.77 7.37
C ALA A 534 -5.24 -23.79 7.09
N VAL A 535 -6.43 -23.40 6.65
CA VAL A 535 -7.49 -24.34 6.20
C VAL A 535 -7.07 -25.16 4.97
N LYS A 536 -6.33 -24.59 4.01
CA LYS A 536 -5.84 -25.35 2.85
C LYS A 536 -4.76 -26.35 3.21
N LEU A 537 -3.93 -26.04 4.20
CA LEU A 537 -2.95 -26.96 4.76
C LEU A 537 -3.67 -28.06 5.54
N VAL A 538 -4.66 -27.67 6.38
CA VAL A 538 -5.56 -28.55 7.13
C VAL A 538 -6.64 -29.15 6.23
N GLY A 539 -6.22 -29.95 5.23
CA GLY A 539 -7.13 -30.65 4.33
C GLY A 539 -7.85 -31.85 4.99
N PRO A 540 -8.88 -32.43 4.32
CA PRO A 540 -9.67 -33.56 4.85
C PRO A 540 -8.85 -34.82 5.21
N GLY A 541 -7.66 -34.99 4.61
CA GLY A 541 -6.74 -36.10 4.90
C GLY A 541 -5.80 -35.85 6.09
N GLU A 542 -5.61 -34.60 6.51
CA GLU A 542 -4.61 -34.21 7.51
C GLU A 542 -5.17 -34.07 8.93
N LEU A 543 -6.48 -34.22 9.11
CA LEU A 543 -7.13 -34.19 10.44
C LEU A 543 -6.52 -35.20 11.42
N ARG A 544 -6.07 -36.36 10.94
CA ARG A 544 -5.38 -37.37 11.78
C ARG A 544 -3.97 -36.94 12.15
N ALA A 545 -3.27 -36.25 11.26
CA ALA A 545 -1.93 -35.70 11.53
C ALA A 545 -2.01 -34.55 12.54
N ILE A 546 -3.07 -33.74 12.50
CA ILE A 546 -3.34 -32.67 13.48
C ILE A 546 -3.66 -33.27 14.84
N ALA A 547 -4.50 -34.31 14.91
CA ALA A 547 -4.80 -35.01 16.16
C ALA A 547 -3.52 -35.61 16.77
N GLN A 548 -2.66 -36.23 15.95
CA GLN A 548 -1.38 -36.78 16.39
C GLN A 548 -0.38 -35.69 16.82
N ALA A 549 -0.33 -34.56 16.10
CA ALA A 549 0.52 -33.43 16.48
C ALA A 549 0.03 -32.77 17.78
N TYR A 550 -1.28 -32.66 17.98
CA TYR A 550 -1.88 -32.15 19.21
C TYR A 550 -1.52 -33.00 20.45
N GLU A 551 -1.38 -34.32 20.31
CA GLU A 551 -0.96 -35.21 21.39
C GLU A 551 0.54 -35.14 21.68
N ASN A 552 1.37 -35.01 20.64
CA ASN A 552 2.83 -35.20 20.75
C ASN A 552 3.61 -33.88 20.82
N ASP A 553 3.03 -32.75 20.41
CA ASP A 553 3.68 -31.43 20.38
C ASP A 553 2.92 -30.43 21.27
N TYR A 554 3.58 -29.97 22.33
CA TYR A 554 3.05 -29.00 23.28
C TYR A 554 2.80 -27.63 22.65
N THR A 555 3.69 -27.17 21.77
CA THR A 555 3.57 -25.89 21.08
C THR A 555 2.39 -25.89 20.12
N MET A 556 2.23 -26.99 19.37
CA MET A 556 1.07 -27.20 18.51
C MET A 556 -0.25 -27.21 19.31
N ARG A 557 -0.27 -27.91 20.46
CA ARG A 557 -1.42 -27.95 21.37
C ARG A 557 -1.80 -26.57 21.88
N ASP A 558 -0.83 -25.77 22.30
CA ASP A 558 -1.05 -24.41 22.80
C ASP A 558 -1.65 -23.51 21.72
N HIS A 559 -1.07 -23.52 20.51
CA HIS A 559 -1.57 -22.71 19.40
C HIS A 559 -3.00 -23.10 18.98
N ILE A 560 -3.33 -24.39 18.94
CA ILE A 560 -4.71 -24.81 18.64
C ILE A 560 -5.68 -24.39 19.74
N ASN A 561 -5.34 -24.61 21.00
CA ASN A 561 -6.22 -24.25 22.12
C ASN A 561 -6.45 -22.75 22.20
N ARG A 562 -5.40 -21.96 21.98
CA ARG A 562 -5.48 -20.50 21.92
C ARG A 562 -6.36 -20.03 20.75
N TYR A 563 -6.19 -20.62 19.57
CA TYR A 563 -7.04 -20.32 18.41
C TYR A 563 -8.52 -20.61 18.68
N ILE A 564 -8.84 -21.79 19.25
CA ILE A 564 -10.21 -22.18 19.60
C ILE A 564 -10.79 -21.22 20.64
N HIS A 565 -10.05 -20.95 21.70
CA HIS A 565 -10.49 -20.07 22.78
C HIS A 565 -10.77 -18.64 22.29
N ASP A 566 -9.87 -18.06 21.51
CA ASP A 566 -9.99 -16.68 21.02
C ASP A 566 -11.12 -16.56 19.99
N PHE A 567 -11.33 -17.59 19.16
CA PHE A 567 -12.48 -17.65 18.24
C PHE A 567 -13.81 -17.73 18.99
N GLU A 568 -13.91 -18.58 20.02
CA GLU A 568 -15.11 -18.67 20.85
C GLU A 568 -15.38 -17.38 21.64
N ALA A 569 -14.33 -16.72 22.14
CA ALA A 569 -14.46 -15.44 22.82
C ALA A 569 -15.00 -14.36 21.87
N MET A 570 -14.54 -14.33 20.62
CA MET A 570 -15.05 -13.43 19.59
C MET A 570 -16.50 -13.75 19.23
N LEU A 571 -16.83 -15.04 19.09
CA LEU A 571 -18.18 -15.49 18.78
C LEU A 571 -19.16 -15.15 19.92
N ARG A 572 -18.76 -15.34 21.18
CA ARG A 572 -19.55 -14.91 22.35
C ARG A 572 -19.75 -13.40 22.37
N ALA A 573 -18.71 -12.61 22.07
CA ALA A 573 -18.81 -11.16 22.00
C ALA A 573 -19.80 -10.70 20.92
N VAL A 574 -19.74 -11.28 19.73
CA VAL A 574 -20.65 -10.97 18.61
C VAL A 574 -22.08 -11.38 18.95
N LEU A 575 -22.29 -12.58 19.51
CA LEU A 575 -23.62 -13.08 19.87
C LEU A 575 -24.28 -12.29 21.02
N ALA A 576 -23.48 -11.67 21.89
CA ALA A 576 -23.97 -10.82 22.97
C ALA A 576 -24.58 -9.48 22.48
N GLN A 577 -24.33 -9.07 21.23
CA GLN A 577 -24.91 -7.86 20.64
C GLN A 577 -26.38 -8.08 20.23
N ARG A 578 -27.23 -7.04 20.31
CA ARG A 578 -28.63 -7.08 19.82
C ARG A 578 -28.63 -7.26 18.29
N ASP A 579 -29.46 -8.16 17.77
CA ASP A 579 -29.57 -8.52 16.33
C ASP A 579 -28.32 -9.20 15.71
N SER A 580 -27.63 -10.06 16.48
CA SER A 580 -26.34 -10.68 16.13
C SER A 580 -26.39 -11.99 15.31
N ALA A 581 -27.57 -12.60 15.13
CA ALA A 581 -27.69 -13.92 14.49
C ALA A 581 -27.10 -13.98 13.05
N PRO A 582 -27.27 -12.97 12.17
CA PRO A 582 -26.67 -12.99 10.83
C PRO A 582 -25.14 -12.85 10.86
N ILE A 583 -24.61 -12.09 11.82
CA ILE A 583 -23.18 -11.81 11.95
C ILE A 583 -22.45 -13.05 12.49
N GLY A 584 -23.04 -13.76 13.45
CA GLY A 584 -22.52 -15.03 13.94
C GLY A 584 -22.39 -16.10 12.84
N VAL A 585 -23.41 -16.22 11.98
CA VAL A 585 -23.39 -17.18 10.84
C VAL A 585 -22.35 -16.75 9.78
N THR A 586 -22.20 -15.45 9.54
CA THR A 586 -21.18 -14.93 8.62
C THR A 586 -19.77 -15.17 9.16
N LEU A 587 -19.57 -15.03 10.47
CA LEU A 587 -18.29 -15.31 11.13
C LEU A 587 -17.95 -16.81 11.09
N LEU A 588 -18.92 -17.69 11.30
CA LEU A 588 -18.72 -19.15 11.22
C LEU A 588 -18.45 -19.63 9.79
N SER A 589 -19.04 -18.99 8.78
CA SER A 589 -18.82 -19.30 7.35
C SER A 589 -17.55 -18.65 6.77
N SER A 590 -16.90 -17.76 7.52
CA SER A 590 -15.61 -17.15 7.16
C SER A 590 -14.45 -18.15 7.15
N ASP A 591 -13.32 -17.76 6.56
CA ASP A 591 -12.11 -18.60 6.56
C ASP A 591 -11.55 -18.84 7.98
N MET A 592 -11.77 -17.91 8.92
CA MET A 592 -11.44 -18.07 10.33
C MET A 592 -12.34 -19.12 11.00
N GLY A 593 -13.63 -19.11 10.70
CA GLY A 593 -14.60 -20.08 11.21
C GLY A 593 -14.40 -21.48 10.65
N LYS A 594 -14.03 -21.60 9.37
CA LYS A 594 -13.66 -22.89 8.76
C LYS A 594 -12.45 -23.53 9.43
N LEU A 595 -11.43 -22.73 9.79
CA LEU A 595 -10.27 -23.22 10.53
C LEU A 595 -10.66 -23.70 11.92
N TYR A 596 -11.50 -22.93 12.63
CA TYR A 596 -12.04 -23.32 13.92
C TYR A 596 -12.77 -24.67 13.84
N VAL A 597 -13.68 -24.84 12.87
CA VAL A 597 -14.42 -26.09 12.69
C VAL A 597 -13.47 -27.27 12.39
N ALA A 598 -12.47 -27.08 11.54
CA ALA A 598 -11.52 -28.13 11.21
C ALA A 598 -10.66 -28.55 12.42
N LEU A 599 -10.20 -27.59 13.22
CA LEU A 599 -9.42 -27.84 14.45
C LEU A 599 -10.26 -28.48 15.55
N ALA A 600 -11.47 -27.95 15.78
CA ALA A 600 -12.42 -28.51 16.74
C ALA A 600 -12.78 -29.95 16.36
N GLN A 601 -13.04 -30.23 15.08
CA GLN A 601 -13.32 -31.59 14.60
C GLN A 601 -12.11 -32.53 14.74
N ALA A 602 -10.88 -32.03 14.57
CA ALA A 602 -9.67 -32.82 14.78
C ALA A 602 -9.49 -33.22 16.25
N ILE A 603 -9.80 -32.32 17.19
CA ILE A 603 -9.68 -32.57 18.64
C ILE A 603 -10.89 -33.35 19.20
N GLU A 604 -12.11 -33.10 18.72
CA GLU A 604 -13.31 -33.80 19.18
C GLU A 604 -13.25 -35.29 18.87
N ARG A 605 -12.62 -35.67 17.76
CA ARG A 605 -12.31 -37.05 17.39
C ARG A 605 -11.33 -37.76 18.34
N LEU A 606 -10.68 -37.04 19.25
CA LEU A 606 -9.87 -37.59 20.35
C LEU A 606 -10.68 -37.83 21.63
N ARG A 607 -11.86 -37.20 21.78
CA ARG A 607 -12.72 -37.34 22.96
C ARG A 607 -13.72 -38.49 22.87
N THR A 608 -13.96 -39.01 21.67
CA THR A 608 -14.79 -40.21 21.39
C THR A 608 -13.90 -41.38 21.01
#